data_AF-A0A0F9PDY4-F1
#
_entry.id   AF-A0A0F9PDY4-F1
#
_cell.length_a   1.000
_cell.length_b   1.000
_cell.length_c   1.000
_cell.angle_alpha   90.00
_cell.angle_beta   90.00
_cell.angle_gamma   90.00
#
_symmetry.space_group_name_H-M   'P 1'
#
loop_
_entity.id
_entity.type
_entity.pdbx_description
1 polymer ?
#
loop_
_entity_poly.entity_id
_entity_poly.type
_entity_poly.pdbx_seq_one_letter_code
_entity_poly.pdbx_strand_id
1 'polypeptide(L)' 'MRINYRPDIDGLRAVAVIPVILFHADLLLFPGGYVGVDIFFVISGYLITSILLNDINAGR' A
#
# COMPACT_ATOMS: atom_id res chain seq x y z
N MET A 1 2.93 17.70 14.70
CA MET A 1 2.30 16.92 13.62
C MET A 1 2.47 15.44 13.94
N ARG A 2 1.52 14.83 14.65
CA ARG A 2 1.53 13.37 14.78
C ARG A 2 0.87 12.81 13.54
N ILE A 3 1.68 12.50 12.52
CA ILE A 3 1.32 11.39 11.63
C ILE A 3 1.18 10.21 12.58
N ASN A 4 -0.05 9.82 12.90
CA ASN A 4 -0.26 8.67 13.75
C ASN A 4 0.18 7.47 12.93
N TYR A 5 1.40 7.01 13.16
CA TYR A 5 1.99 5.90 12.43
C TYR A 5 1.03 4.71 12.51
N ARG A 6 0.65 4.18 11.35
CA ARG A 6 -0.29 3.07 11.21
C ARG A 6 0.45 1.82 10.73
N PRO A 7 1.13 1.09 11.65
CA PRO A 7 1.91 -0.08 11.29
C PRO A 7 1.05 -1.19 10.65
N ASP A 8 -0.25 -1.20 10.96
CA ASP A 8 -1.25 -2.08 10.36
C ASP A 8 -1.43 -1.83 8.86
N ILE A 9 -1.45 -0.56 8.42
CA ILE A 9 -1.56 -0.20 7.00
C ILE A 9 -0.28 -0.53 6.25
N ASP A 10 0.88 -0.27 6.85
CA ASP A 10 2.16 -0.65 6.26
C ASP A 10 2.35 -2.17 6.18
N GLY A 11 1.87 -2.91 7.18
CA GLY A 11 1.81 -4.37 7.15
C GLY A 11 0.95 -4.89 6.00
N LEU A 12 -0.24 -4.31 5.79
CA LEU A 12 -1.11 -4.67 4.65
C LEU A 12 -0.43 -4.38 3.31
N ARG A 13 0.32 -3.28 3.19
CA ARG A 13 1.11 -2.98 1.99
C ARG A 13 2.22 -4.00 1.79
N ALA A 14 2.93 -4.40 2.85
CA ALA A 14 3.97 -5.43 2.77
C ALA A 14 3.39 -6.79 2.30
N VAL A 15 2.22 -7.16 2.80
CA VAL A 15 1.51 -8.38 2.37
C VAL A 15 1.09 -8.28 0.89
N ALA A 16 0.61 -7.13 0.43
CA ALA A 16 0.22 -6.91 -0.96
C ALA A 16 1.39 -7.09 -1.96
N VAL A 17 2.64 -6.89 -1.52
CA VAL A 17 3.84 -7.09 -2.35
C VAL A 17 4.22 -8.56 -2.51
N ILE A 18 3.82 -9.45 -1.59
CA ILE A 18 4.15 -10.89 -1.64
C ILE A 18 3.77 -11.54 -2.99
N PRO A 19 2.51 -11.46 -3.47
CA PRO A 19 2.14 -12.02 -4.77
C PRO A 19 2.85 -11.36 -5.94
N VAL A 20 3.27 -10.09 -5.82
CA VAL A 20 4.07 -9.39 -6.85
C VAL A 20 5.44 -10.02 -6.96
N ILE A 21 6.12 -10.27 -5.83
CA ILE A 21 7.44 -10.90 -5.79
C ILE A 21 7.35 -12.33 -6.32
N LEU A 22 6.37 -13.12 -5.87
CA LEU A 22 6.20 -14.51 -6.31
C LEU A 22 5.94 -14.62 -7.82
N PHE A 23 5.17 -13.67 -8.38
CA PHE A 23 4.95 -13.58 -9.82
C PHE A 23 6.23 -13.28 -10.60
N HIS A 24 7.06 -12.34 -10.13
CA HIS A 24 8.31 -11.98 -10.81
C HIS A 24 9.43 -13.01 -10.61
N ALA A 25 9.35 -13.83 -9.56
CA ALA A 25 10.34 -14.85 -9.26
C ALA A 25 10.10 -16.18 -10.01
N ASP A 26 9.07 -16.27 -10.86
CA ASP A 26 8.60 -17.49 -11.52
C ASP A 26 8.37 -18.68 -10.56
N LEU A 27 8.23 -18.39 -9.26
CA LEU A 27 8.12 -19.41 -8.21
C LEU A 27 6.74 -20.08 -8.22
N LEU A 28 5.76 -19.43 -8.85
CA LEU A 28 4.37 -19.86 -8.93
C LEU A 28 3.81 -19.37 -10.27
N LEU A 29 3.32 -20.31 -11.10
CA LEU A 29 2.52 -20.04 -12.31
C LEU A 29 1.13 -19.47 -11.93
N PHE A 30 1.09 -18.45 -11.08
CA PHE A 30 -0.13 -17.77 -10.68
C PHE A 30 -0.37 -16.60 -11.62
N PRO A 31 -1.36 -16.68 -12.52
CA PRO A 31 -1.81 -15.52 -13.28
C PRO A 31 -2.51 -14.56 -12.31
N GLY A 32 -1.76 -13.67 -11.65
CA GLY A 32 -2.33 -12.84 -10.58
C GLY A 32 -1.42 -11.86 -9.86
N GLY A 33 -0.14 -11.72 -10.23
CA GLY A 33 0.77 -10.76 -9.56
C GLY A 33 0.27 -9.31 -9.58
N TYR A 34 -0.49 -8.93 -10.62
CA TYR A 34 -1.09 -7.61 -10.79
C TYR A 34 -2.09 -7.26 -9.67
N VAL A 35 -2.78 -8.24 -9.07
CA VAL A 35 -3.72 -7.99 -7.96
C VAL A 35 -3.00 -7.41 -6.74
N GLY A 36 -1.79 -7.90 -6.45
CA GLY A 36 -0.95 -7.35 -5.39
C GLY A 36 -0.58 -5.89 -5.63
N VAL A 37 -0.29 -5.56 -6.89
CA VAL A 37 0.02 -4.19 -7.33
C VAL A 37 -1.19 -3.28 -7.14
N ASP A 38 -2.37 -3.70 -7.57
CA ASP A 38 -3.61 -2.94 -7.44
C ASP A 38 -3.93 -2.64 -5.97
N ILE A 39 -3.88 -3.67 -5.12
CA ILE A 39 -4.13 -3.54 -3.67
C ILE A 39 -3.12 -2.57 -3.03
N PHE A 40 -1.83 -2.71 -3.37
CA PHE A 40 -0.79 -1.84 -2.83
C PHE A 40 -1.02 -0.36 -3.17
N PHE A 41 -1.38 -0.07 -4.43
CA PHE A 41 -1.63 1.29 -4.87
C PHE A 41 -2.92 1.88 -4.27
N VAL A 42 -3.98 1.09 -4.13
CA VAL A 42 -5.22 1.54 -3.47
C VAL A 42 -4.96 1.94 -2.01
N ILE A 43 -4.24 1.09 -1.25
CA ILE A 43 -3.91 1.37 0.14
C ILE A 43 -3.00 2.61 0.25
N SER A 44 -2.01 2.72 -0.63
CA SER A 44 -1.09 3.86 -0.66
C SER A 44 -1.83 5.15 -1.01
N GLY A 45 -2.77 5.11 -1.97
CA GLY A 45 -3.62 6.23 -2.33
C GLY A 45 -4.47 6.70 -1.14
N TYR A 46 -5.16 5.78 -0.46
CA TYR A 46 -5.91 6.09 0.76
C TYR A 46 -5.05 6.79 1.82
N LEU A 47 -3.84 6.26 2.09
CA LEU A 47 -2.93 6.81 3.09
C LEU A 47 -2.44 8.21 2.70
N ILE A 48 -1.95 8.38 1.46
CA ILE A 48 -1.44 9.65 0.96
C ILE A 48 -2.55 10.71 0.97
N THR A 49 -3.74 10.39 0.47
CA THR A 49 -4.88 11.31 0.49
C THR A 49 -5.27 11.69 1.91
N SER A 50 -5.28 10.74 2.85
CA SER A 50 -5.56 11.05 4.26
C SER A 50 -4.51 11.98 4.87
N ILE A 51 -3.23 11.80 4.55
CA ILE A 51 -2.14 12.69 4.99
C ILE A 51 -2.34 14.09 4.41
N LEU A 52 -2.58 14.20 3.10
CA LEU A 52 -2.80 15.47 2.42
C LEU A 52 -4.01 16.23 2.99
N LEU A 53 -5.14 15.54 3.22
CA LEU A 53 -6.31 16.16 3.83
C LEU A 53 -6.04 16.66 5.24
N ASN A 54 -5.28 15.91 6.05
CA ASN A 54 -4.88 16.34 7.38
C ASN A 54 -3.94 17.56 7.34
N ASP A 55 -3.08 17.67 6.33
CA ASP A 55 -2.18 18.80 6.15
C ASP A 55 -2.92 20.06 5.73
N ILE A 56 -3.81 19.93 4.74
CA ILE A 56 -4.70 21.01 4.30
C ILE A 56 -5.54 21.53 5.48
N ASN A 57 -6.14 20.63 6.27
CA ASN A 57 -6.93 21.02 7.45
C ASN A 57 -6.08 21.67 8.55
N ALA A 58 -4.78 21.36 8.62
CA ALA A 58 -3.85 21.95 9.56
C ALA A 58 -3.21 23.26 9.04
N GLY A 59 -3.55 23.70 7.82
CA GLY A 59 -2.99 24.89 7.19
C GLY A 59 -1.50 24.76 6.85
N ARG A 60 -1.02 23.55 6.57
CA ARG A 60 0.36 23.26 6.15
C ARG A 60 0.45 22.97 4.66
#